data_AF-A0A932BW17-F1
#
_entry.id   AF-A0A932BW17-F1
#
_cell.length_a   1.000
_cell.length_b   1.000
_cell.length_c   1.000
_cell.angle_alpha   90.00
_cell.angle_beta   90.00
_cell.angle_gamma   90.00
#
_symmetry.space_group_name_H-M   'P 1'
#
loop_
_entity.id
_entity.type
_entity.pdbx_description
1 polymer ?
#
loop_
_entity_poly.entity_id
_entity_poly.type
_entity_poly.pdbx_seq_one_letter_code
_entity_poly.pdbx_strand_id
1 'polypeptide(L)'
;MRAAWHRPDLRADIAALPWLLRTRAFLVPLALVVVGAGALTLAPDNPAAGLFFQLMVLPPAMAPIFITGFFAKRASYLLGLIIAVIDVAGYAVFVYSALPALSVDPVTATRQQELLASAVAVGPLSGIFFAAGAAWYRRFLSYSSAQRARSRGAERPKTKRTSRS
;
A
#
# COMPACT_ATOMS: atom_id res chain seq x y z
N MET A 1 -8.74 -24.45 -9.85
CA MET A 1 -8.06 -23.14 -9.78
C MET A 1 -8.71 -22.00 -10.61
N ARG A 2 -9.82 -22.22 -11.35
CA ARG A 2 -10.34 -21.23 -12.32
C ARG A 2 -10.97 -19.94 -11.72
N ALA A 3 -11.23 -19.88 -10.41
CA ALA A 3 -11.97 -18.77 -9.79
C ALA A 3 -11.14 -17.55 -9.35
N ALA A 4 -9.80 -17.59 -9.45
CA ALA A 4 -8.92 -16.53 -8.93
C ALA A 4 -8.60 -15.41 -9.95
N TRP A 5 -8.85 -15.65 -11.25
CA TRP A 5 -8.49 -14.75 -12.35
C TRP A 5 -9.71 -13.97 -12.87
N HIS A 6 -9.97 -12.82 -12.26
CA HIS A 6 -10.77 -11.77 -12.89
C HIS A 6 -9.83 -10.91 -13.75
N ARG A 7 -10.19 -10.64 -15.02
CA ARG A 7 -9.38 -9.80 -15.91
C ARG A 7 -9.35 -8.35 -15.39
N PRO A 8 -8.24 -7.60 -15.54
CA PRO A 8 -8.20 -6.18 -15.16
C PRO A 8 -9.06 -5.33 -16.12
N ASP A 9 -10.31 -5.08 -15.75
CA ASP A 9 -11.23 -4.22 -16.50
C ASP A 9 -10.87 -2.73 -16.28
N LEU A 10 -9.74 -2.30 -16.88
CA LEU A 10 -9.11 -0.97 -16.74
C LEU A 10 -10.12 0.18 -16.83
N ARG A 11 -10.99 0.17 -17.85
CA ARG A 11 -12.01 1.22 -18.05
C ARG A 11 -12.95 1.35 -16.85
N ALA A 12 -13.38 0.22 -16.30
CA ALA A 12 -14.26 0.19 -15.13
C ALA A 12 -13.52 0.41 -13.81
N ASP A 13 -12.22 0.08 -13.71
CA ASP A 13 -11.40 0.44 -12.54
C ASP A 13 -11.10 1.95 -12.49
N ILE A 14 -10.84 2.59 -13.65
CA ILE A 14 -10.74 4.05 -13.79
C ILE A 14 -12.07 4.73 -13.46
N ALA A 15 -13.20 4.26 -14.00
CA ALA A 15 -14.52 4.82 -13.69
C ALA A 15 -14.90 4.72 -12.20
N ALA A 16 -14.31 3.78 -11.45
CA ALA A 16 -14.52 3.62 -10.02
C ALA A 16 -13.63 4.53 -9.14
N LEU A 17 -12.61 5.19 -9.71
CA LEU A 17 -11.66 6.04 -8.96
C LEU A 17 -12.30 7.06 -8.01
N PRO A 18 -13.24 7.94 -8.42
CA PRO A 18 -13.77 8.99 -7.54
C PRO A 18 -14.54 8.43 -6.33
N TRP A 19 -14.95 7.16 -6.37
CA TRP A 19 -15.48 6.45 -5.20
C TRP A 19 -14.37 5.77 -4.38
N LEU A 20 -13.42 5.09 -5.04
CA LEU A 20 -12.29 4.40 -4.38
C LEU A 20 -11.42 5.37 -3.56
N LEU A 21 -11.15 6.56 -4.09
CA LEU A 21 -10.39 7.63 -3.42
C LEU A 21 -11.08 8.18 -2.16
N ARG A 22 -12.38 7.90 -1.96
CA ARG A 22 -13.13 8.26 -0.74
C ARG A 22 -13.17 7.12 0.29
N THR A 23 -12.56 5.97 0.00
CA THR A 23 -12.56 4.82 0.93
C THR A 23 -11.43 4.90 1.95
N ARG A 24 -11.66 4.40 3.17
CA ARG A 24 -10.62 4.31 4.22
C ARG A 24 -9.36 3.53 3.77
N ALA A 25 -9.51 2.60 2.82
CA ALA A 25 -8.41 1.84 2.24
C ALA A 25 -7.44 2.69 1.38
N PHE A 26 -7.84 3.90 0.98
CA PHE A 26 -6.97 4.90 0.37
C PHE A 26 -6.65 6.04 1.35
N LEU A 27 -7.65 6.55 2.06
CA LEU A 27 -7.51 7.72 2.94
C LEU A 27 -6.57 7.50 4.14
N VAL A 28 -6.51 6.28 4.70
CA VAL A 28 -5.58 5.99 5.82
C VAL A 28 -4.12 5.92 5.32
N PRO A 29 -3.79 5.16 4.25
CA PRO A 29 -2.48 5.26 3.59
C PRO A 29 -2.08 6.67 3.18
N LEU A 30 -3.00 7.46 2.59
CA LEU A 30 -2.75 8.86 2.24
C LEU A 30 -2.36 9.70 3.47
N ALA A 31 -3.09 9.56 4.57
CA ALA A 31 -2.76 10.25 5.83
C ALA A 31 -1.41 9.82 6.39
N LEU A 32 -1.02 8.54 6.26
CA LEU A 32 0.28 8.04 6.69
C LEU A 32 1.44 8.65 5.87
N VAL A 33 1.30 8.79 4.55
CA VAL A 33 2.28 9.48 3.69
C VAL A 33 2.41 10.96 4.11
N VAL A 34 1.29 11.67 4.26
CA VAL A 34 1.29 13.10 4.61
C VAL A 34 1.89 13.35 6.00
N VAL A 35 1.52 12.55 7.01
CA VAL A 35 2.11 12.64 8.36
C VAL A 35 3.57 12.22 8.35
N GLY A 36 3.94 11.20 7.55
CA GLY A 36 5.33 10.76 7.39
C GLY A 36 6.24 11.86 6.85
N ALA A 37 5.77 12.63 5.88
CA ALA A 37 6.55 13.70 5.24
C ALA A 37 6.83 14.85 6.21
N GLY A 38 5.91 15.12 7.15
CA GLY A 38 6.10 16.10 8.23
C GLY A 38 6.82 15.53 9.47
N ALA A 39 6.85 14.22 9.69
CA ALA A 39 7.39 13.64 10.92
C ALA A 39 8.87 14.01 11.14
N LEU A 40 9.69 13.88 10.10
CA LEU A 40 11.13 14.17 10.17
C LEU A 40 11.43 15.68 10.19
N THR A 41 10.50 16.54 9.75
CA THR A 41 10.67 18.00 9.79
C THR A 41 10.24 18.60 11.14
N LEU A 42 9.31 17.93 11.84
CA LEU A 42 8.84 18.32 13.17
C LEU A 42 9.68 17.74 14.32
N ALA A 43 10.40 16.63 14.10
CA ALA A 43 11.20 15.96 15.11
C ALA A 43 12.47 15.32 14.52
N PRO A 44 13.42 16.12 14.00
CA PRO A 44 14.60 15.61 13.27
C PRO A 44 15.51 14.72 14.12
N ASP A 45 15.73 15.07 15.38
CA ASP A 45 16.60 14.31 16.31
C ASP A 45 15.95 13.01 16.84
N ASN A 46 14.69 12.75 16.49
CA ASN A 46 13.96 11.58 16.99
C ASN A 46 14.14 10.37 16.04
N PRO A 47 14.83 9.29 16.46
CA PRO A 47 15.04 8.12 15.60
C PRO A 47 13.72 7.43 15.19
N ALA A 48 12.64 7.58 15.97
CA ALA A 48 11.33 7.08 15.59
C ALA A 48 10.71 7.89 14.43
N ALA A 49 11.01 9.19 14.31
CA ALA A 49 10.58 10.01 13.18
C ALA A 49 11.34 9.64 11.89
N GLY A 50 12.65 9.38 11.99
CA GLY A 50 13.46 8.84 10.88
C GLY A 50 12.95 7.49 10.38
N LEU A 51 12.70 6.54 11.28
CA LEU A 51 12.11 5.23 10.95
C LEU A 51 10.71 5.37 10.35
N PHE A 52 9.87 6.27 10.86
CA PHE A 52 8.53 6.49 10.34
C PHE A 52 8.55 7.10 8.93
N PHE A 53 9.39 8.12 8.69
CA PHE A 53 9.64 8.66 7.34
C PHE A 53 10.13 7.56 6.39
N GLN A 54 11.09 6.73 6.82
CA GLN A 54 11.64 5.65 6.00
C GLN A 54 10.61 4.57 5.62
N LEU A 55 9.60 4.32 6.46
CA LEU A 55 8.54 3.34 6.20
C LEU A 55 7.32 3.90 5.44
N MET A 56 7.12 5.23 5.51
CA MET A 56 5.89 5.90 5.04
C MET A 56 6.10 6.88 3.88
N VAL A 57 7.34 7.33 3.59
CA VAL A 57 7.63 8.36 2.56
C VAL A 57 8.93 8.14 1.78
N LEU A 58 9.93 7.42 2.31
CA LEU A 58 11.15 7.16 1.51
C LEU A 58 10.81 6.21 0.35
N PRO A 59 10.92 6.62 -0.93
CA PRO A 59 10.30 5.85 -2.01
C PRO A 59 11.00 4.51 -2.26
N PRO A 60 10.24 3.38 -2.36
CA PRO A 60 8.79 3.30 -2.21
C PRO A 60 8.33 3.23 -0.75
N ALA A 61 7.33 4.05 -0.38
CA ALA A 61 6.62 3.97 0.89
C ALA A 61 5.90 2.63 1.09
N MET A 62 6.64 1.64 1.56
CA MET A 62 6.19 0.25 1.61
C MET A 62 4.90 0.09 2.39
N ALA A 63 4.79 0.67 3.59
CA ALA A 63 3.65 0.44 4.46
C ALA A 63 2.33 1.04 3.88
N PRO A 64 2.27 2.31 3.43
CA PRO A 64 1.10 2.85 2.74
C PRO A 64 0.69 2.03 1.50
N ILE A 65 1.66 1.63 0.66
CA ILE A 65 1.39 0.84 -0.55
C ILE A 65 0.83 -0.55 -0.19
N PHE A 66 1.41 -1.26 0.79
CA PHE A 66 0.94 -2.56 1.25
C PHE A 66 -0.46 -2.48 1.90
N ILE A 67 -0.70 -1.50 2.79
CA ILE A 67 -2.00 -1.28 3.42
C ILE A 67 -3.08 -1.02 2.34
N THR A 68 -2.76 -0.16 1.37
CA THR A 68 -3.66 0.15 0.24
C THR A 68 -4.00 -1.11 -0.54
N GLY A 69 -2.99 -1.84 -1.02
CA GLY A 69 -3.21 -3.04 -1.82
C GLY A 69 -3.95 -4.15 -1.06
N PHE A 70 -3.67 -4.31 0.23
CA PHE A 70 -4.37 -5.28 1.06
C PHE A 70 -5.85 -4.92 1.24
N PHE A 71 -6.18 -3.70 1.66
CA PHE A 71 -7.58 -3.32 1.94
C PHE A 71 -8.39 -2.89 0.70
N ALA A 72 -7.75 -2.66 -0.46
CA ALA A 72 -8.42 -2.36 -1.71
C ALA A 72 -9.44 -3.45 -2.10
N LYS A 73 -10.71 -3.05 -2.28
CA LYS A 73 -11.79 -3.95 -2.73
C LYS A 73 -11.63 -4.33 -4.21
N ARG A 74 -11.17 -3.38 -5.03
CA ARG A 74 -10.98 -3.44 -6.49
C ARG A 74 -9.85 -2.46 -6.88
N ALA A 75 -9.32 -2.53 -8.11
CA ALA A 75 -8.26 -1.62 -8.61
C ALA A 75 -6.99 -1.49 -7.73
N SER A 76 -6.54 -2.56 -7.07
CA SER A 76 -5.41 -2.48 -6.10
C SER A 76 -4.10 -1.99 -6.71
N TYR A 77 -3.81 -2.40 -7.95
CA TYR A 77 -2.67 -1.94 -8.75
C TYR A 77 -2.75 -0.43 -9.06
N LEU A 78 -3.95 0.07 -9.37
CA LEU A 78 -4.22 1.47 -9.69
C LEU A 78 -4.13 2.36 -8.44
N LEU A 79 -4.64 1.88 -7.30
CA LEU A 79 -4.52 2.59 -6.02
C LEU A 79 -3.08 2.57 -5.50
N GLY A 80 -2.33 1.47 -5.69
CA GLY A 80 -0.89 1.41 -5.40
C GLY A 80 -0.07 2.40 -6.23
N LEU A 81 -0.38 2.53 -7.52
CA LEU A 81 0.21 3.55 -8.39
C LEU A 81 -0.08 4.97 -7.89
N ILE A 82 -1.34 5.28 -7.56
CA ILE A 82 -1.73 6.63 -7.10
C ILE A 82 -1.06 6.96 -5.76
N ILE A 83 -1.00 6.01 -4.83
CA ILE A 83 -0.27 6.19 -3.57
C ILE A 83 1.22 6.43 -3.84
N ALA A 84 1.86 5.66 -4.74
CA ALA A 84 3.27 5.85 -5.04
C ALA A 84 3.59 7.15 -5.82
N VAL A 85 2.63 7.70 -6.57
CA VAL A 85 2.78 9.04 -7.19
C VAL A 85 2.65 10.14 -6.13
N ILE A 86 1.74 9.99 -5.16
CA ILE A 86 1.59 10.92 -4.04
C ILE A 86 2.79 10.84 -3.08
N ASP A 87 3.34 9.63 -2.87
CA ASP A 87 4.57 9.34 -2.14
C ASP A 87 5.77 10.10 -2.75
N VAL A 88 6.02 9.90 -4.05
CA VAL A 88 7.07 10.62 -4.78
C VAL A 88 6.86 12.15 -4.74
N ALA A 89 5.62 12.65 -4.73
CA ALA A 89 5.33 14.08 -4.56
C ALA A 89 5.62 14.57 -3.13
N GLY A 90 5.28 13.81 -2.09
CA GLY A 90 5.62 14.11 -0.70
C GLY A 90 7.12 14.10 -0.44
N TYR A 91 7.82 13.12 -1.01
CA TYR A 91 9.28 13.04 -1.02
C TYR A 91 9.91 14.23 -1.78
N ALA A 92 9.34 14.65 -2.91
CA ALA A 92 9.78 15.86 -3.62
C ALA A 92 9.64 17.14 -2.78
N VAL A 93 8.54 17.29 -2.05
CA VAL A 93 8.37 18.40 -1.09
C VAL A 93 9.44 18.33 0.00
N PHE A 94 9.72 17.16 0.58
CA PHE A 94 10.77 16.98 1.59
C PHE A 94 12.18 17.31 1.04
N VAL A 95 12.54 16.79 -0.13
CA VAL A 95 13.86 16.98 -0.78
C VAL A 95 14.15 18.45 -1.09
N TYR A 96 13.13 19.24 -1.43
CA TYR A 96 13.31 20.67 -1.70
C TYR A 96 13.15 21.59 -0.48
N SER A 97 12.27 21.27 0.48
CA SER A 97 11.95 22.17 1.59
C SER A 97 12.70 21.89 2.90
N ALA A 98 13.03 20.62 3.19
CA ALA A 98 13.55 20.21 4.49
C ALA A 98 14.95 19.60 4.41
N LEU A 99 15.22 18.74 3.42
CA LEU A 99 16.52 18.09 3.28
C LEU A 99 17.72 19.06 3.30
N PRO A 100 17.69 20.27 2.68
CA PRO A 100 18.79 21.22 2.76
C PRO A 100 19.05 21.80 4.16
N ALA A 101 18.04 21.83 5.04
CA ALA A 101 18.16 22.31 6.42
C ALA A 101 18.49 21.19 7.42
N LEU A 102 18.27 19.93 7.03
CA LEU A 102 18.52 18.72 7.83
C LEU A 102 19.83 18.00 7.45
N SER A 103 20.57 18.49 6.46
CA SER A 103 21.84 17.91 6.02
C SER A 103 23.03 18.61 6.66
N VAL A 104 24.04 17.83 7.06
CA VAL A 104 25.33 18.36 7.54
C VAL A 104 26.13 18.98 6.38
N ASP A 105 26.05 18.37 5.19
CA ASP A 105 26.71 18.85 3.98
C ASP A 105 25.76 19.70 3.10
N PRO A 106 26.27 20.71 2.36
CA PRO A 106 25.46 21.50 1.43
C PRO A 106 24.83 20.67 0.30
N VAL A 107 23.50 20.56 0.31
CA VAL A 107 22.76 19.80 -0.70
C VAL A 107 22.70 20.59 -2.01
N THR A 108 23.35 20.09 -3.06
CA THR A 108 23.34 20.73 -4.39
C THR A 108 22.02 20.47 -5.13
N ALA A 109 21.64 21.41 -6.01
CA ALA A 109 20.46 21.25 -6.86
C ALA A 109 20.53 19.99 -7.75
N THR A 110 21.72 19.64 -8.25
CA THR A 110 21.98 18.38 -8.97
C THR A 110 21.65 17.18 -8.10
N ARG A 111 22.07 17.17 -6.83
CA ARG A 111 21.79 16.06 -5.92
C ARG A 111 20.29 15.92 -5.61
N GLN A 112 19.56 17.03 -5.49
CA GLN A 112 18.10 17.00 -5.37
C GLN A 112 17.46 16.37 -6.62
N GLN A 113 17.92 16.74 -7.83
CA GLN A 113 17.42 16.17 -9.08
C GLN A 113 17.69 14.66 -9.19
N GLU A 114 18.87 14.18 -8.79
CA GLU A 114 19.19 12.74 -8.74
C GLU A 114 18.25 11.94 -7.81
N LEU A 115 18.00 12.47 -6.61
CA LEU A 115 17.11 11.84 -5.63
C LEU A 115 15.67 11.75 -6.13
N LEU A 116 15.22 12.72 -6.93
CA LEU A 116 13.87 12.70 -7.51
C LEU A 116 13.79 11.90 -8.81
N ALA A 117 14.82 11.90 -9.65
CA ALA A 117 14.88 11.04 -10.84
C ALA A 117 14.83 9.55 -10.44
N SER A 118 15.58 9.16 -9.41
CA SER A 118 15.55 7.80 -8.87
C SER A 118 14.20 7.44 -8.21
N ALA A 119 13.62 8.35 -7.41
CA ALA A 119 12.28 8.17 -6.83
C ALA A 119 11.19 8.02 -7.91
N VAL A 120 11.18 8.85 -8.94
CA VAL A 120 10.23 8.80 -10.07
C VAL A 120 10.41 7.53 -10.90
N ALA A 121 11.64 7.04 -11.09
CA ALA A 121 11.91 5.82 -11.84
C ALA A 121 11.41 4.55 -11.11
N VAL A 122 11.56 4.47 -9.78
CA VAL A 122 11.28 3.25 -9.00
C VAL A 122 9.90 3.26 -8.35
N GLY A 123 9.47 4.40 -7.79
CA GLY A 123 8.26 4.52 -6.97
C GLY A 123 6.97 4.06 -7.66
N PRO A 124 6.58 4.63 -8.82
CA PRO A 124 5.33 4.28 -9.50
C PRO A 124 5.23 2.80 -9.88
N LEU A 125 6.34 2.20 -10.36
CA LEU A 125 6.41 0.80 -10.74
C LEU A 125 6.26 -0.12 -9.52
N SER A 126 7.02 0.13 -8.46
CA SER A 126 6.95 -0.63 -7.22
C SER A 126 5.60 -0.48 -6.50
N GLY A 127 4.97 0.70 -6.58
CA GLY A 127 3.58 0.94 -6.17
C GLY A 127 2.57 0.00 -6.81
N ILE A 128 2.65 -0.18 -8.14
CA ILE A 128 1.83 -1.15 -8.88
C ILE A 128 2.07 -2.57 -8.37
N PHE A 129 3.34 -3.01 -8.31
CA PHE A 129 3.68 -4.40 -7.99
C PHE A 129 3.38 -4.78 -6.54
N PHE A 130 3.77 -3.96 -5.55
CA PHE A 130 3.55 -4.29 -4.14
C PHE A 130 2.06 -4.25 -3.76
N ALA A 131 1.28 -3.29 -4.28
CA ALA A 131 -0.16 -3.27 -4.01
C ALA A 131 -0.93 -4.39 -4.72
N ALA A 132 -0.49 -4.81 -5.91
CA ALA A 132 -1.01 -6.00 -6.58
C ALA A 132 -0.67 -7.29 -5.78
N GLY A 133 0.57 -7.41 -5.31
CA GLY A 133 1.03 -8.52 -4.46
C GLY A 133 0.26 -8.62 -3.14
N ALA A 134 0.01 -7.49 -2.46
CA ALA A 134 -0.79 -7.42 -1.24
C ALA A 134 -2.23 -7.92 -1.45
N ALA A 135 -2.86 -7.52 -2.56
CA ALA A 135 -4.21 -7.96 -2.93
C ALA A 135 -4.25 -9.45 -3.28
N TRP A 136 -3.22 -9.97 -3.95
CA TRP A 136 -3.05 -11.40 -4.21
C TRP A 136 -2.89 -12.19 -2.91
N TYR A 137 -2.05 -11.72 -1.98
CA TYR A 137 -1.83 -12.38 -0.70
C TYR A 137 -3.10 -12.44 0.14
N ARG A 138 -3.89 -11.36 0.21
CA ARG A 138 -5.23 -11.38 0.85
C ARG A 138 -6.14 -12.44 0.24
N ARG A 139 -6.18 -12.56 -1.10
CA ARG A 139 -6.99 -13.57 -1.80
C ARG A 139 -6.50 -14.99 -1.47
N PHE A 140 -5.19 -15.23 -1.52
CA PHE A 140 -4.56 -16.51 -1.17
C PHE A 140 -4.91 -16.95 0.27
N LEU A 141 -4.80 -16.05 1.24
CA LEU A 141 -5.22 -16.30 2.62
C LEU A 141 -6.71 -16.63 2.74
N SER A 142 -7.59 -15.90 2.03
CA SER A 142 -9.03 -16.20 2.04
C SER A 142 -9.39 -17.55 1.41
N TYR A 143 -8.69 -17.97 0.35
CA TYR A 143 -8.87 -19.32 -0.21
C TYR A 143 -8.37 -20.39 0.76
N SER A 144 -7.19 -20.21 1.38
CA SER A 144 -6.63 -21.21 2.32
C SER A 144 -7.49 -21.38 3.59
N SER A 145 -8.16 -20.33 4.06
CA SER A 145 -9.07 -20.39 5.20
C SER A 145 -10.45 -20.93 4.82
N ALA A 146 -11.01 -20.55 3.67
CA ALA A 146 -12.25 -21.12 3.15
C ALA A 146 -12.14 -22.63 2.87
N GLN A 147 -10.98 -23.10 2.38
CA GLN A 147 -10.69 -24.52 2.21
C GLN A 147 -10.76 -25.28 3.56
N ARG A 148 -10.10 -24.74 4.60
CA ARG A 148 -10.09 -25.30 5.97
C ARG A 148 -11.45 -25.23 6.67
N ALA A 149 -12.27 -24.22 6.38
CA ALA A 149 -13.64 -24.13 6.89
C ALA A 149 -14.54 -25.20 6.26
N ARG A 150 -14.37 -25.49 4.96
CA ARG A 150 -15.13 -26.52 4.25
C ARG A 150 -14.78 -27.94 4.69
N SER A 151 -13.49 -28.25 4.94
CA SER A 151 -13.11 -29.57 5.46
C SER A 151 -13.68 -29.83 6.86
N ARG A 152 -13.51 -28.88 7.80
CA ARG A 152 -14.12 -28.96 9.14
C ARG A 152 -15.65 -29.02 9.14
N GLY A 153 -16.29 -28.45 8.12
CA GLY A 153 -17.73 -28.57 7.91
C GLY A 153 -18.18 -29.97 7.48
N ALA A 154 -17.34 -30.68 6.72
CA ALA A 154 -17.62 -32.04 6.25
C ALA A 154 -17.35 -33.12 7.32
N GLU A 155 -16.41 -32.89 8.24
CA GLU A 155 -16.09 -33.81 9.34
C GLU A 155 -17.16 -33.87 10.43
N ARG A 156 -18.12 -32.93 10.47
CA ARG A 156 -19.15 -32.86 11.53
C ARG A 156 -20.19 -33.97 11.32
N PRO A 157 -20.21 -35.07 12.11
CA PRO A 157 -20.95 -36.27 11.73
C PRO A 157 -22.46 -36.09 11.86
N LYS A 158 -23.22 -36.82 11.05
CA LYS A 158 -24.69 -36.72 10.96
C LYS A 158 -25.42 -37.46 12.10
N THR A 159 -24.91 -37.34 13.32
CA THR A 159 -25.33 -38.08 14.53
C THR A 159 -26.64 -37.56 15.14
N LYS A 160 -27.71 -37.55 14.33
CA LYS A 160 -29.11 -37.45 14.76
C LYS A 160 -30.02 -38.25 13.81
N ARG A 161 -29.89 -39.58 13.86
CA ARG A 161 -30.87 -40.56 13.34
C ARG A 161 -30.73 -41.87 14.12
N THR A 162 -31.86 -42.54 14.36
CA THR A 162 -32.08 -43.75 15.19
C THR A 162 -32.04 -43.54 16.71
N SER A 163 -32.74 -44.42 17.45
CA SER A 163 -33.23 -44.27 18.84
C SER A 163 -34.36 -43.25 19.00
N ARG A 164 -35.60 -43.59 19.40
CA ARG A 164 -36.31 -44.87 19.69
C ARG A 164 -37.79 -44.64 19.28
N SER A 165 -38.52 -45.56 18.65
CA SER A 165 -39.14 -46.80 19.19
C SER A 165 -40.02 -46.53 20.41
#